data_AF-A0A956Z4C0-F1
#
_entry.id   AF-A0A956Z4C0-F1
#
_cell.length_a   1.000
_cell.length_b   1.000
_cell.length_c   1.000
_cell.angle_alpha   90.00
_cell.angle_beta   90.00
_cell.angle_gamma   90.00
#
_symmetry.space_group_name_H-M   'P 1'
#
loop_
_entity.id
_entity.type
_entity.pdbx_description
1 polymer ?
#
loop_
_entity_poly.entity_id
_entity_poly.type
_entity_poly.pdbx_seq_one_letter_code
_entity_poly.pdbx_strand_id
1 'polypeptide(L)'
;MSLSFAMFTLGISAALWAFVALYAQYQLRVLGDIARPVILLALSIFQWTFLYAVEIAVPLPQLKIAAFSLKYVGMAALPVAGLLFALTYVDYSGWLTTGRHRLLIFVIPVITLFLVFTNAHLGLMWTDLRLVNVGEVQVIAETRGVWAWIHIAYAYTLFGVICLMMLRHLRATIQLHRRSMWLLLGAIVFPGLVSFLIVAGSTPLDLIPFAMGVSGIAVARHLFSYQLIDLAPIARNIVTESMA
;
A
#
# COMPACT_ATOMS: atom_id res chain seq x y z
N MET A 1 17.48 2.74 17.25
CA MET A 1 17.42 1.67 16.23
C MET A 1 18.75 1.65 15.51
N SER A 2 19.35 0.48 15.30
CA SER A 2 20.58 0.38 14.50
C SER A 2 20.26 0.47 13.00
N LEU A 3 21.20 0.99 12.21
CA LEU A 3 21.02 1.10 10.75
C LEU A 3 20.88 -0.28 10.10
N SER A 4 21.69 -1.26 10.55
CA SER A 4 21.66 -2.63 10.04
C SER A 4 20.32 -3.31 10.24
N PHE A 5 19.71 -3.15 11.41
CA PHE A 5 18.38 -3.69 11.71
C PHE A 5 17.31 -3.07 10.81
N ALA A 6 17.34 -1.73 10.67
CA ALA A 6 16.40 -1.01 9.82
C ALA A 6 16.47 -1.49 8.36
N MET A 7 17.69 -1.57 7.81
CA MET A 7 17.94 -2.03 6.45
C MET A 7 17.48 -3.48 6.23
N PHE A 8 17.75 -4.37 7.19
CA PHE A 8 17.31 -5.75 7.10
C PHE A 8 15.78 -5.88 7.07
N THR A 9 15.08 -5.21 7.98
CA THR A 9 13.61 -5.27 8.02
C THR A 9 12.96 -4.63 6.78
N LEU A 10 13.47 -3.48 6.33
CA LEU A 10 12.97 -2.82 5.12
C LEU A 10 13.28 -3.66 3.87
N GLY A 11 14.45 -4.30 3.81
CA GLY A 11 14.81 -5.20 2.71
C GLY A 11 13.85 -6.39 2.61
N ILE A 12 13.52 -7.02 3.74
CA ILE A 12 12.52 -8.11 3.78
C ILE A 12 11.15 -7.60 3.34
N SER A 13 10.71 -6.45 3.86
CA SER A 13 9.42 -5.85 3.51
C SER A 13 9.33 -5.56 2.00
N ALA A 14 10.35 -4.94 1.43
CA ALA A 14 10.42 -4.67 -0.01
C ALA A 14 10.41 -5.96 -0.82
N ALA A 15 11.24 -6.94 -0.47
CA ALA A 15 11.28 -8.23 -1.17
C ALA A 15 9.92 -8.96 -1.13
N LEU A 16 9.22 -8.90 0.01
CA LEU A 16 7.89 -9.49 0.16
C LEU A 16 6.86 -8.81 -0.76
N TRP A 17 6.85 -7.48 -0.83
CA TRP A 17 5.92 -6.77 -1.71
C TRP A 17 6.27 -6.93 -3.20
N ALA A 18 7.55 -7.01 -3.55
CA ALA A 18 7.98 -7.41 -4.89
C ALA A 18 7.49 -8.83 -5.23
N PHE A 19 7.60 -9.77 -4.29
CA PHE A 19 7.09 -11.12 -4.46
C PHE A 19 5.56 -11.14 -4.66
N VAL A 20 4.80 -10.39 -3.86
CA VAL A 20 3.33 -10.29 -4.02
C VAL A 20 2.97 -9.75 -5.41
N ALA A 21 3.67 -8.72 -5.90
CA ALA A 21 3.45 -8.18 -7.24
C ALA A 21 3.72 -9.22 -8.33
N LEU A 22 4.88 -9.90 -8.27
CA LEU A 22 5.26 -10.93 -9.25
C LEU A 22 4.34 -12.15 -9.19
N TYR A 23 3.93 -12.56 -8.00
CA TYR A 23 2.99 -13.68 -7.81
C TYR A 23 1.61 -13.33 -8.38
N ALA A 24 1.08 -12.14 -8.10
CA ALA A 24 -0.19 -11.69 -8.67
C ALA A 24 -0.13 -11.57 -10.20
N GLN A 25 1.02 -11.13 -10.75
CA GLN A 25 1.27 -11.11 -12.20
C GLN A 25 1.33 -12.52 -12.80
N TYR A 26 1.96 -13.47 -12.11
CA TYR A 26 1.98 -14.87 -12.56
C TYR A 26 0.58 -15.50 -12.51
N GLN A 27 -0.23 -15.13 -11.53
CA GLN A 27 -1.58 -15.64 -11.30
C GLN A 27 -2.70 -14.79 -11.94
N LEU A 28 -2.39 -13.96 -12.94
CA LEU A 28 -3.37 -13.07 -13.58
C LEU A 28 -4.65 -13.78 -14.02
N ARG A 29 -4.54 -15.02 -14.53
CA ARG A 29 -5.70 -15.79 -15.01
C ARG A 29 -6.61 -16.28 -13.89
N VAL A 30 -6.04 -16.59 -12.72
CA VAL A 30 -6.77 -17.11 -11.56
C VAL A 30 -7.37 -15.96 -10.75
N LEU A 31 -6.61 -14.88 -10.56
CA LEU A 31 -7.04 -13.73 -9.77
C LEU A 31 -8.00 -12.78 -10.53
N GLY A 32 -8.10 -12.92 -11.86
CA GLY A 32 -8.98 -12.12 -12.70
C GLY A 32 -8.79 -10.61 -12.50
N ASP A 33 -9.90 -9.91 -12.26
CA ASP A 33 -9.92 -8.45 -12.13
C ASP A 33 -9.21 -7.92 -10.88
N ILE A 34 -9.07 -8.74 -9.82
CA ILE A 34 -8.40 -8.36 -8.56
C ILE A 34 -6.88 -8.25 -8.75
N ALA A 35 -6.32 -8.95 -9.75
CA ALA A 35 -4.88 -9.05 -9.93
C ALA A 35 -4.21 -7.69 -10.18
N ARG A 36 -4.79 -6.85 -11.05
CA ARG A 36 -4.20 -5.55 -11.41
C ARG A 36 -4.15 -4.58 -10.23
N PRO A 37 -5.23 -4.38 -9.44
CA PRO A 37 -5.15 -3.59 -8.21
C PRO A 37 -4.13 -4.12 -7.21
N VAL A 38 -4.03 -5.45 -7.03
CA VAL A 38 -3.04 -6.06 -6.14
C VAL A 38 -1.62 -5.75 -6.60
N ILE A 39 -1.33 -5.87 -7.89
CA ILE A 39 -0.03 -5.53 -8.46
C ILE A 39 0.29 -4.05 -8.23
N LEU A 40 -0.65 -3.14 -8.53
CA LEU A 40 -0.45 -1.71 -8.33
C LEU A 40 -0.20 -1.38 -6.85
N LEU A 41 -0.95 -2.00 -5.94
CA LEU A 41 -0.78 -1.83 -4.49
C LEU A 41 0.60 -2.33 -4.06
N ALA A 42 0.97 -3.54 -4.46
CA ALA A 42 2.24 -4.15 -4.11
C ALA A 42 3.44 -3.37 -4.65
N LEU A 43 3.37 -2.88 -5.90
CA LEU A 43 4.41 -2.02 -6.47
C LEU A 43 4.50 -0.66 -5.77
N SER A 44 3.37 -0.07 -5.38
CA SER A 44 3.36 1.20 -4.64
C SER A 44 4.06 1.06 -3.28
N ILE A 45 3.79 -0.03 -2.56
CA ILE A 45 4.42 -0.31 -1.26
C ILE A 45 5.89 -0.70 -1.41
N PHE A 46 6.22 -1.54 -2.40
CA PHE A 46 7.60 -1.90 -2.71
C PHE A 46 8.42 -0.64 -2.99
N GLN A 47 7.93 0.23 -3.86
CA GLN A 47 8.64 1.43 -4.26
C GLN A 47 8.86 2.39 -3.10
N TRP A 48 7.85 2.61 -2.25
CA TRP A 48 8.00 3.44 -1.05
C TRP A 48 9.00 2.81 -0.08
N THR A 49 8.83 1.54 0.27
CA THR A 49 9.72 0.82 1.20
C THR A 49 11.17 0.82 0.72
N PHE A 50 11.38 0.53 -0.57
CA PHE A 50 12.71 0.50 -1.17
C PHE A 50 13.38 1.88 -1.14
N LEU A 51 12.68 2.93 -1.56
CA LEU A 51 13.27 4.28 -1.56
C LEU A 51 13.46 4.84 -0.16
N TYR A 52 12.64 4.43 0.80
CA TYR A 52 12.90 4.77 2.19
C TYR A 52 14.16 4.06 2.73
N ALA A 53 14.41 2.80 2.34
CA ALA A 53 15.67 2.13 2.65
C ALA A 53 16.88 2.85 2.03
N VAL A 54 16.76 3.31 0.78
CA VAL A 54 17.79 4.12 0.11
C VAL A 54 18.00 5.45 0.83
N GLU A 55 16.93 6.15 1.20
CA GLU A 55 16.98 7.41 1.93
C GLU A 55 17.78 7.28 3.22
N ILE A 56 17.54 6.24 4.02
CA ILE A 56 18.24 6.06 5.29
C ILE A 56 19.68 5.56 5.12
N ALA A 57 19.99 4.83 4.05
CA ALA A 57 21.32 4.26 3.80
C ALA A 57 22.32 5.27 3.25
N VAL A 58 21.88 6.23 2.43
CA VAL A 58 22.78 7.13 1.73
C VAL A 58 23.18 8.31 2.62
N PRO A 59 24.48 8.67 2.72
CA PRO A 59 24.93 9.78 3.55
C PRO A 59 24.79 11.16 2.87
N LEU A 60 24.79 11.23 1.53
CA LEU A 60 24.71 12.49 0.79
C LEU A 60 23.30 13.12 0.91
N PRO A 61 23.17 14.36 1.39
CA PRO A 61 21.87 15.03 1.53
C PRO A 61 21.07 15.12 0.23
N GLN A 62 21.73 15.37 -0.89
CA GLN A 62 21.07 15.49 -2.20
C GLN A 62 20.38 14.17 -2.62
N LEU A 63 21.06 13.04 -2.39
CA LEU A 63 20.51 11.72 -2.70
C LEU A 63 19.39 11.33 -1.71
N LYS A 64 19.49 11.74 -0.44
CA LYS A 64 18.39 11.58 0.53
C LYS A 64 17.14 12.33 0.06
N ILE A 65 17.26 13.59 -0.34
CA ILE A 65 16.14 14.40 -0.83
C ILE A 65 15.55 13.82 -2.11
N ALA A 66 16.39 13.31 -3.02
CA ALA A 66 15.92 12.63 -4.23
C ALA A 66 15.12 11.36 -3.91
N ALA A 67 15.64 10.49 -3.03
CA ALA A 67 14.94 9.29 -2.57
C ALA A 67 13.62 9.64 -1.85
N PHE A 68 13.66 10.64 -0.97
CA PHE A 68 12.50 11.18 -0.28
C PHE A 68 11.43 11.71 -1.24
N SER A 69 11.83 12.43 -2.30
CA SER A 69 10.88 12.96 -3.29
C SER A 69 10.32 11.83 -4.15
N LEU A 70 11.16 10.88 -4.56
CA LEU A 70 10.73 9.75 -5.39
C LEU A 70 9.79 8.80 -4.62
N LYS A 71 9.96 8.60 -3.31
CA LYS A 71 9.06 7.71 -2.53
C LYS A 71 7.60 8.19 -2.51
N TYR A 72 7.36 9.49 -2.74
CA TYR A 72 6.00 10.02 -2.89
C TYR A 72 5.22 9.38 -4.04
N VAL A 73 5.89 8.82 -5.07
CA VAL A 73 5.22 8.09 -6.16
C VAL A 73 4.42 6.92 -5.60
N GLY A 74 5.04 6.07 -4.78
CA GLY A 74 4.37 4.98 -4.09
C GLY A 74 3.35 5.46 -3.07
N MET A 75 3.68 6.49 -2.29
CA MET A 75 2.75 7.07 -1.29
C MET A 75 1.47 7.61 -1.92
N ALA A 76 1.56 8.29 -3.07
CA ALA A 76 0.42 8.89 -3.75
C ALA A 76 -0.43 7.85 -4.50
N ALA A 77 0.20 6.80 -5.05
CA ALA A 77 -0.51 5.73 -5.75
C ALA A 77 -1.24 4.77 -4.79
N LEU A 78 -0.71 4.57 -3.58
CA LEU A 78 -1.20 3.56 -2.64
C LEU A 78 -2.69 3.70 -2.26
N PRO A 79 -3.22 4.88 -1.85
CA PRO A 79 -4.64 5.01 -1.49
C PRO A 79 -5.57 4.67 -2.66
N VAL A 80 -5.17 5.04 -3.87
CA VAL A 80 -5.92 4.71 -5.09
C VAL A 80 -5.86 3.22 -5.38
N ALA A 81 -4.68 2.61 -5.30
CA ALA A 81 -4.51 1.17 -5.48
C ALA A 81 -5.34 0.36 -4.47
N GLY A 82 -5.36 0.79 -3.20
CA GLY A 82 -6.18 0.20 -2.15
C GLY A 82 -7.68 0.32 -2.41
N LEU A 83 -8.14 1.46 -2.92
CA LEU A 83 -9.55 1.65 -3.27
C LEU A 83 -9.95 0.76 -4.44
N LEU A 84 -9.13 0.71 -5.50
CA LEU A 84 -9.34 -0.17 -6.64
C LEU A 84 -9.41 -1.63 -6.19
N PHE A 85 -8.50 -2.05 -5.31
CA PHE A 85 -8.50 -3.38 -4.72
C PHE A 85 -9.81 -3.66 -3.97
N ALA A 86 -10.24 -2.78 -3.08
CA ALA A 86 -11.47 -2.95 -2.31
C ALA A 86 -12.73 -3.02 -3.20
N LEU A 87 -12.80 -2.20 -4.25
CA LEU A 87 -13.90 -2.21 -5.22
C LEU A 87 -13.97 -3.53 -6.00
N THR A 88 -12.83 -4.04 -6.46
CA THR A 88 -12.78 -5.33 -7.15
C THR A 88 -13.02 -6.50 -6.20
N TYR A 89 -12.55 -6.41 -4.96
CA TYR A 89 -12.64 -7.48 -3.98
C TYR A 89 -14.08 -7.71 -3.49
N VAL A 90 -14.88 -6.64 -3.41
CA VAL A 90 -16.28 -6.68 -2.95
C VAL A 90 -17.25 -6.82 -4.15
N ASP A 91 -16.75 -7.14 -5.35
CA ASP A 91 -17.51 -7.21 -6.61
C ASP A 91 -18.35 -5.96 -6.92
N TYR A 92 -17.90 -4.80 -6.45
CA TYR A 92 -18.57 -3.52 -6.67
C TYR A 92 -18.06 -2.84 -7.96
N SER A 93 -17.81 -3.65 -8.99
CA SER A 93 -17.18 -3.24 -10.26
C SER A 93 -18.02 -2.26 -11.08
N GLY A 94 -19.33 -2.19 -10.85
CA GLY A 94 -20.26 -1.25 -11.51
C GLY A 94 -19.98 0.24 -11.22
N TRP A 95 -19.28 0.59 -10.15
CA TRP A 95 -18.85 1.98 -9.92
C TRP A 95 -17.63 2.35 -10.80
N LEU A 96 -16.80 1.37 -11.14
CA LEU A 96 -15.57 1.51 -11.92
C LEU A 96 -15.78 1.47 -13.45
N THR A 97 -16.96 1.09 -13.93
CA THR A 97 -17.30 1.02 -15.36
C THR A 97 -17.48 2.40 -15.99
N THR A 98 -17.80 3.42 -15.20
CA THR A 98 -17.80 4.80 -15.68
C THR A 98 -16.37 5.35 -15.60
N GLY A 99 -15.63 5.32 -16.73
CA GLY A 99 -14.22 5.74 -16.79
C GLY A 99 -13.92 7.12 -16.20
N ARG A 100 -14.92 8.03 -16.15
CA ARG A 100 -14.81 9.35 -15.54
C ARG A 100 -14.50 9.30 -14.03
N HIS A 101 -15.18 8.45 -13.25
CA HIS A 101 -14.92 8.35 -11.80
C HIS A 101 -13.53 7.78 -11.51
N ARG A 102 -13.07 6.84 -12.34
CA ARG A 102 -11.72 6.28 -12.25
C ARG A 102 -10.65 7.34 -12.53
N LEU A 103 -10.89 8.29 -13.42
CA LEU A 103 -9.94 9.38 -13.67
C LEU A 103 -9.92 10.39 -12.51
N LEU A 104 -11.07 10.67 -11.91
CA LEU A 104 -11.18 11.65 -10.80
C LEU A 104 -10.34 11.26 -9.58
N ILE A 105 -10.25 9.97 -9.24
CA ILE A 105 -9.42 9.50 -8.12
C ILE A 105 -7.91 9.64 -8.37
N PHE A 106 -7.45 9.86 -9.61
CA PHE A 106 -6.04 10.14 -9.89
C PHE A 106 -5.69 11.63 -9.85
N VAL A 107 -6.69 12.53 -9.82
CA VAL A 107 -6.45 13.99 -9.87
C VAL A 107 -5.57 14.44 -8.71
N ILE A 108 -5.94 14.09 -7.47
CA ILE A 108 -5.17 14.50 -6.28
C ILE A 108 -3.76 13.89 -6.28
N PRO A 109 -3.56 12.57 -6.49
CA PRO A 109 -2.23 11.99 -6.61
C PRO A 109 -1.36 12.62 -7.70
N VAL A 110 -1.90 12.90 -8.88
CA VAL A 110 -1.15 13.51 -9.99
C VAL A 110 -0.69 14.92 -9.62
N ILE A 111 -1.57 15.74 -9.03
CA ILE A 111 -1.20 17.08 -8.57
C ILE A 111 -0.17 16.98 -7.44
N THR A 112 -0.33 16.04 -6.51
CA THR A 112 0.67 15.79 -5.45
C THR A 112 2.05 15.50 -6.03
N LEU A 113 2.15 14.61 -7.02
CA LEU A 113 3.45 14.30 -7.64
C LEU A 113 4.03 15.51 -8.37
N PHE A 114 3.21 16.25 -9.12
CA PHE A 114 3.64 17.49 -9.75
C PHE A 114 4.22 18.47 -8.72
N LEU A 115 3.52 18.66 -7.60
CA LEU A 115 3.94 19.57 -6.53
C LEU A 115 5.17 19.07 -5.78
N VAL A 116 5.34 17.77 -5.58
CA VAL A 116 6.55 17.16 -5.00
C VAL A 116 7.78 17.52 -5.83
N PHE A 117 7.72 17.30 -7.15
CA PHE A 117 8.86 17.54 -8.04
C PHE A 117 9.10 19.04 -8.35
N THR A 118 8.11 19.90 -8.11
CA THR A 118 8.24 21.36 -8.27
C THR A 118 8.34 22.09 -6.92
N ASN A 119 8.45 21.36 -5.80
CA ASN A 119 8.33 21.95 -4.48
C ASN A 119 9.44 22.95 -4.15
N ALA A 120 10.62 22.82 -4.76
CA ALA A 120 11.71 23.78 -4.62
C ALA A 120 11.30 25.23 -4.95
N HIS A 121 10.28 25.40 -5.80
CA HIS A 121 9.75 26.71 -6.19
C HIS A 121 8.43 27.04 -5.47
N LEU A 122 7.58 26.04 -5.22
CA LEU A 122 6.21 26.26 -4.75
C LEU A 122 6.06 26.19 -3.22
N GLY A 123 6.87 25.37 -2.53
CA GLY A 123 6.79 25.21 -1.08
C GLY A 123 5.44 24.67 -0.56
N LEU A 124 4.60 24.09 -1.41
CA LEU A 124 3.24 23.67 -1.08
C LEU A 124 3.18 22.29 -0.41
N MET A 125 4.12 21.39 -0.73
CA MET A 125 4.23 20.08 -0.09
C MET A 125 4.94 20.16 1.26
N TRP A 126 6.05 20.88 1.29
CA TRP A 126 6.82 21.15 2.51
C TRP A 126 7.47 22.51 2.43
N THR A 127 7.58 23.17 3.57
CA THR A 127 8.24 24.49 3.69
C THR A 127 9.70 24.35 4.10
N ASP A 128 10.07 23.25 4.75
CA ASP A 128 11.42 22.99 5.24
C ASP A 128 11.69 21.48 5.33
N LEU A 129 12.93 21.07 5.02
CA LEU A 129 13.42 19.69 5.15
C LEU A 129 14.67 19.69 6.02
N ARG A 130 14.60 19.04 7.18
CA ARG A 130 15.71 18.94 8.14
C ARG A 130 16.22 17.52 8.21
N LEU A 131 17.53 17.35 8.33
CA LEU A 131 18.12 16.06 8.65
C LEU A 131 18.14 15.87 10.17
N VAL A 132 17.52 14.80 10.65
CA VAL A 132 17.42 14.48 12.07
C VAL A 132 17.93 13.07 12.31
N ASN A 133 18.72 12.89 13.37
CA ASN A 133 19.22 11.58 13.77
C ASN A 133 18.26 10.91 14.75
N VAL A 134 17.87 9.67 14.46
CA VAL A 134 17.08 8.79 15.33
C VAL A 134 17.91 7.54 15.61
N GLY A 135 18.69 7.58 16.70
CA GLY A 135 19.74 6.58 16.93
C GLY A 135 20.84 6.71 15.87
N GLU A 136 21.17 5.61 15.19
CA GLU A 136 22.19 5.59 14.12
C GLU A 136 21.65 6.04 12.75
N VAL A 137 20.34 6.25 12.63
CA VAL A 137 19.68 6.53 11.35
C VAL A 137 19.43 8.02 11.19
N GLN A 138 19.92 8.60 10.11
CA GLN A 138 19.61 9.98 9.73
C GLN A 138 18.45 10.01 8.72
N VAL A 139 17.34 10.65 9.11
CA VAL A 139 16.10 10.76 8.34
C VAL A 139 15.79 12.21 7.96
N ILE A 140 14.95 12.39 6.94
CA ILE A 140 14.37 13.69 6.63
C ILE A 140 13.12 13.93 7.49
N ALA A 141 13.11 15.03 8.23
CA ALA A 141 11.93 15.56 8.91
C ALA A 141 11.40 16.77 8.11
N GLU A 142 10.18 16.66 7.59
CA GLU A 142 9.54 17.75 6.87
C GLU A 142 8.65 18.63 7.76
N THR A 143 8.63 19.94 7.47
CA THR A 143 7.52 20.81 7.90
C THR A 143 6.46 20.78 6.79
N ARG A 144 5.32 20.14 7.07
CA ARG A 144 4.26 19.90 6.10
C ARG A 144 3.62 21.20 5.63
N GLY A 145 3.62 21.42 4.32
CA GLY A 145 2.91 22.51 3.67
C GLY A 145 1.42 22.23 3.52
N VAL A 146 0.68 23.21 3.00
CA VAL A 146 -0.78 23.13 2.86
C VAL A 146 -1.23 21.96 2.00
N TRP A 147 -0.55 21.69 0.88
CA TRP A 147 -0.95 20.60 -0.01
C TRP A 147 -0.68 19.21 0.60
N ALA A 148 0.35 19.06 1.43
CA ALA A 148 0.56 17.81 2.15
C ALA A 148 -0.65 17.46 3.02
N TRP A 149 -1.26 18.44 3.70
CA TRP A 149 -2.50 18.22 4.46
C TRP A 149 -3.69 17.84 3.58
N ILE A 150 -3.81 18.44 2.39
CA ILE A 150 -4.86 18.07 1.41
C ILE A 150 -4.68 16.61 0.99
N HIS A 151 -3.46 16.20 0.62
CA HIS A 151 -3.17 14.83 0.24
C HIS A 151 -3.40 13.85 1.40
N ILE A 152 -3.03 14.22 2.63
CA ILE A 152 -3.29 13.42 3.84
C ILE A 152 -4.80 13.23 4.04
N ALA A 153 -5.60 14.31 3.99
CA ALA A 153 -7.05 14.24 4.13
C ALA A 153 -7.69 13.36 3.03
N TYR A 154 -7.21 13.49 1.80
CA TYR A 154 -7.59 12.65 0.68
C TYR A 154 -7.29 11.16 0.93
N ALA A 155 -6.06 10.84 1.33
CA ALA A 155 -5.63 9.47 1.61
C ALA A 155 -6.44 8.85 2.75
N TYR A 156 -6.72 9.59 3.84
CA TYR A 156 -7.55 9.11 4.94
C TYR A 156 -9.02 8.95 4.56
N THR A 157 -9.55 9.80 3.67
CA THR A 157 -10.90 9.62 3.14
C THR A 157 -11.01 8.30 2.38
N LEU A 158 -10.06 8.02 1.48
CA LEU A 158 -10.04 6.75 0.76
C LEU A 158 -9.84 5.55 1.70
N PHE A 159 -8.95 5.67 2.68
CA PHE A 159 -8.73 4.64 3.70
C PHE A 159 -10.02 4.33 4.49
N GLY A 160 -10.78 5.36 4.88
CA GLY A 160 -12.07 5.20 5.55
C GLY A 160 -13.10 4.50 4.67
N VAL A 161 -13.18 4.87 3.38
CA VAL A 161 -14.06 4.20 2.39
C VAL A 161 -13.68 2.72 2.23
N ILE A 162 -12.38 2.41 2.08
CA ILE A 162 -11.87 1.04 1.99
C ILE A 162 -12.30 0.23 3.21
N CYS A 163 -12.03 0.74 4.42
CA CYS A 163 -12.41 0.07 5.67
C CYS A 163 -13.93 -0.17 5.75
N LEU A 164 -14.74 0.83 5.39
CA LEU A 164 -16.19 0.72 5.40
C LEU A 164 -16.70 -0.34 4.42
N MET A 165 -16.17 -0.38 3.20
CA MET A 165 -16.53 -1.37 2.19
C MET A 165 -16.19 -2.79 2.66
N MET A 166 -14.98 -2.98 3.18
CA MET A 166 -14.54 -4.28 3.69
C MET A 166 -15.36 -4.73 4.90
N LEU A 167 -15.68 -3.83 5.83
CA LEU A 167 -16.53 -4.13 6.99
C LEU A 167 -17.96 -4.50 6.58
N ARG A 168 -18.54 -3.81 5.60
CA ARG A 168 -19.87 -4.14 5.07
C ARG A 168 -19.88 -5.51 4.41
N HIS A 169 -18.88 -5.78 3.57
CA HIS A 169 -18.74 -7.08 2.92
C HIS A 169 -18.57 -8.21 3.95
N LEU A 170 -17.71 -8.02 4.95
CA LEU A 170 -17.48 -8.98 6.03
C LEU A 170 -18.75 -9.36 6.81
N ARG A 171 -19.66 -8.40 7.03
CA ARG A 171 -20.95 -8.66 7.68
C ARG A 171 -21.88 -9.52 6.83
N ALA A 172 -21.79 -9.40 5.51
CA ALA A 172 -22.60 -10.16 4.55
C ALA A 172 -22.03 -11.57 4.24
N THR A 173 -20.73 -11.81 4.46
CA THR A 173 -20.07 -13.09 4.11
C THR A 173 -20.36 -14.22 5.11
N ILE A 174 -20.50 -15.44 4.57
CA ILE A 174 -20.67 -16.73 5.29
C ILE A 174 -19.48 -16.98 6.23
N GLN A 175 -19.76 -17.58 7.40
CA GLN A 175 -18.85 -17.70 8.54
C GLN A 175 -17.49 -18.35 8.25
N LEU A 176 -17.41 -19.28 7.28
CA LEU A 176 -16.17 -19.99 6.91
C LEU A 176 -15.09 -19.06 6.32
N HIS A 177 -15.47 -17.99 5.61
CA HIS A 177 -14.53 -17.06 4.98
C HIS A 177 -14.17 -15.85 5.85
N ARG A 178 -14.88 -15.64 6.97
CA ARG A 178 -14.70 -14.46 7.84
C ARG A 178 -13.31 -14.36 8.46
N ARG A 179 -12.66 -15.48 8.79
CA ARG A 179 -11.30 -15.47 9.36
C ARG A 179 -10.28 -14.86 8.40
N SER A 180 -10.34 -15.23 7.12
CA SER A 180 -9.43 -14.72 6.09
C SER A 180 -9.67 -13.24 5.83
N MET A 181 -10.92 -12.81 5.85
CA MET A 181 -11.29 -11.40 5.69
C MET A 181 -10.91 -10.53 6.91
N TRP A 182 -11.03 -11.04 8.14
CA TRP A 182 -10.53 -10.35 9.33
C TRP A 182 -9.02 -10.15 9.28
N LEU A 183 -8.27 -11.15 8.81
CA LEU A 183 -6.83 -11.04 8.59
C LEU A 183 -6.49 -9.95 7.56
N LEU A 184 -7.21 -9.93 6.42
CA LEU A 184 -7.01 -8.91 5.39
C LEU A 184 -7.36 -7.50 5.89
N LEU A 185 -8.47 -7.36 6.62
CA LEU A 185 -8.85 -6.08 7.23
C LEU A 185 -7.82 -5.62 8.26
N GLY A 186 -7.32 -6.53 9.10
CA GLY A 186 -6.22 -6.25 10.03
C GLY A 186 -4.94 -5.80 9.31
N ALA A 187 -4.61 -6.42 8.19
CA ALA A 187 -3.47 -6.05 7.35
C ALA A 187 -3.60 -4.64 6.76
N ILE A 188 -4.82 -4.15 6.54
CA ILE A 188 -5.07 -2.78 6.05
C ILE A 188 -5.10 -1.78 7.21
N VAL A 189 -5.79 -2.13 8.31
CA VAL A 189 -5.97 -1.24 9.45
C VAL A 189 -4.65 -0.98 10.18
N PHE A 190 -3.80 -2.00 10.35
CA PHE A 190 -2.57 -1.87 11.13
C PHE A 190 -1.60 -0.80 10.61
N PRO A 191 -1.20 -0.77 9.32
CA PRO A 191 -0.40 0.33 8.77
C PRO A 191 -1.12 1.67 8.80
N GLY A 192 -2.46 1.69 8.69
CA GLY A 192 -3.26 2.90 8.81
C GLY A 192 -3.17 3.53 10.21
N LEU A 193 -3.18 2.71 11.26
CA LEU A 193 -2.98 3.16 12.64
C LEU A 193 -1.56 3.69 12.86
N VAL A 194 -0.55 2.98 12.35
CA VAL A 194 0.84 3.45 12.39
C VAL A 194 0.98 4.78 11.65
N SER A 195 0.36 4.91 10.48
CA SER A 195 0.33 6.16 9.71
C SER A 195 -0.28 7.31 10.51
N PHE A 196 -1.38 7.08 11.22
CA PHE A 196 -1.99 8.11 12.07
C PHE A 196 -1.04 8.61 13.17
N LEU A 197 -0.30 7.70 13.82
CA LEU A 197 0.72 8.06 14.81
C LEU A 197 1.86 8.89 14.20
N ILE A 198 2.30 8.57 12.98
CA ILE A 198 3.34 9.32 12.26
C ILE A 198 2.84 10.71 11.87
N VAL A 199 1.62 10.82 11.35
CA VAL A 199 1.02 12.12 11.01
C VAL A 199 0.85 13.00 12.25
N ALA A 200 0.51 12.39 13.39
CA ALA A 200 0.42 13.07 14.70
C ALA A 200 1.78 13.52 15.28
N GLY A 201 2.90 13.20 14.62
CA GLY A 201 4.23 13.68 15.02
C GLY A 201 4.93 12.83 16.09
N SER A 202 4.53 11.57 16.27
CA SER A 202 5.14 10.67 17.27
C SER A 202 6.65 10.46 17.07
N THR A 203 7.12 10.42 15.82
CA THR A 203 8.54 10.27 15.47
C THR A 203 8.79 10.76 14.04
N PRO A 204 9.98 11.29 13.72
CA PRO A 204 10.37 11.59 12.34
C PRO A 204 10.75 10.35 11.54
N LEU A 205 10.90 9.19 12.19
CA LEU A 205 11.15 7.92 11.52
C LEU A 205 9.86 7.42 10.85
N ASP A 206 9.90 7.16 9.54
CA ASP A 206 8.77 6.56 8.84
C ASP A 206 8.64 5.08 9.22
N LEU A 207 7.70 4.79 10.12
CA LEU A 207 7.39 3.43 10.58
C LEU A 207 6.40 2.70 9.67
N ILE A 208 5.80 3.39 8.69
CA ILE A 208 4.76 2.82 7.82
C ILE A 208 5.32 1.67 6.97
N PRO A 209 6.50 1.78 6.30
CA PRO A 209 7.10 0.67 5.56
C PRO A 209 7.38 -0.59 6.39
N PHE A 210 7.69 -0.42 7.68
CA PHE A 210 7.87 -1.54 8.61
C PHE A 210 6.54 -2.22 8.91
N ALA A 211 5.49 -1.44 9.20
CA ALA A 211 4.15 -1.95 9.43
C ALA A 211 3.59 -2.68 8.20
N MET A 212 3.85 -2.14 7.02
CA MET A 212 3.49 -2.76 5.74
C MET A 212 4.19 -4.11 5.52
N GLY A 213 5.38 -4.33 6.06
CA GLY A 213 6.05 -5.64 6.00
C GLY A 213 5.24 -6.72 6.72
N VAL A 214 4.67 -6.40 7.89
CA VAL A 214 3.78 -7.31 8.63
C VAL A 214 2.49 -7.57 7.84
N SER A 215 1.90 -6.52 7.28
CA SER A 215 0.70 -6.63 6.45
C SER A 215 0.92 -7.45 5.18
N GLY A 216 2.11 -7.37 4.58
CA GLY A 216 2.48 -8.14 3.39
C GLY A 216 2.38 -9.65 3.64
N ILE A 217 2.69 -10.13 4.85
CA ILE A 217 2.59 -11.56 5.20
C ILE A 217 1.13 -12.01 5.19
N ALA A 218 0.25 -11.20 5.79
CA ALA A 218 -1.17 -11.46 5.83
C ALA A 218 -1.80 -11.42 4.42
N VAL A 219 -1.41 -10.45 3.59
CA VAL A 219 -1.86 -10.34 2.20
C VAL A 219 -1.36 -11.51 1.35
N ALA A 220 -0.09 -11.88 1.46
CA ALA A 220 0.47 -13.04 0.75
C ALA A 220 -0.27 -14.33 1.13
N ARG A 221 -0.46 -14.57 2.44
CA ARG A 221 -1.24 -15.72 2.94
C ARG A 221 -2.68 -15.72 2.41
N HIS A 222 -3.32 -14.54 2.36
CA HIS A 222 -4.67 -14.40 1.82
C HIS A 222 -4.73 -14.76 0.33
N LEU A 223 -3.78 -14.29 -0.48
CA LEU A 223 -3.69 -14.61 -1.90
C LEU A 223 -3.43 -16.10 -2.16
N PHE A 224 -2.58 -16.74 -1.37
CA PHE A 224 -2.39 -18.19 -1.47
C PHE A 224 -3.64 -18.99 -1.09
N SER A 225 -4.43 -18.49 -0.13
CA SER A 225 -5.68 -19.15 0.27
C SER A 225 -6.78 -19.06 -0.81
N TYR A 226 -6.75 -18.02 -1.66
CA TYR A 226 -7.64 -17.90 -2.81
C TYR A 226 -7.49 -19.10 -3.77
N GLN A 227 -6.26 -19.58 -4.00
CA GLN A 227 -6.03 -20.76 -4.84
C GLN A 227 -6.58 -22.06 -4.25
N LEU A 228 -6.47 -22.26 -2.94
CA LEU A 228 -6.95 -23.50 -2.31
C LEU A 228 -8.48 -23.65 -2.42
N ILE A 229 -9.19 -22.53 -2.43
CA ILE A 229 -10.65 -22.51 -2.55
C ILE A 229 -11.08 -22.69 -4.02
N ASP A 230 -10.35 -22.13 -4.97
CA ASP A 230 -10.68 -22.18 -6.41
C ASP A 230 -10.09 -23.38 -7.17
N LEU A 231 -9.18 -24.16 -6.55
CA LEU A 231 -8.75 -25.47 -7.04
C LEU A 231 -9.70 -26.61 -6.60
N ALA A 232 -10.52 -26.40 -5.57
CA ALA A 232 -11.51 -27.36 -5.11
C ALA A 232 -12.61 -27.72 -6.15
N PRO A 233 -13.07 -26.82 -7.05
CA PRO A 233 -14.03 -27.17 -8.09
C PRO A 233 -13.43 -28.06 -9.19
N ILE A 234 -12.13 -27.93 -9.49
CA ILE A 234 -11.48 -28.69 -10.59
C ILE A 234 -11.33 -30.17 -10.21
N ALA A 235 -11.04 -30.47 -8.94
CA ALA A 235 -11.02 -31.85 -8.45
C ALA A 235 -12.41 -32.50 -8.43
N ARG A 236 -13.48 -31.70 -8.35
CA ARG A 236 -14.86 -32.21 -8.30
C ARG A 236 -15.34 -32.74 -9.65
N ASN A 237 -14.92 -32.11 -10.75
CA ASN A 237 -15.31 -32.53 -12.10
C ASN A 237 -14.59 -33.82 -12.56
N ILE A 238 -13.36 -34.06 -12.10
CA ILE A 238 -12.58 -35.26 -12.46
C ILE A 238 -13.15 -36.52 -11.78
N VAL A 239 -13.65 -36.41 -10.55
CA VAL A 239 -14.23 -37.57 -9.83
C VAL A 239 -15.61 -37.93 -10.39
N THR A 240 -16.38 -36.96 -10.89
CA THR A 240 -17.69 -37.26 -11.51
C THR A 240 -17.56 -37.86 -12.91
N GLU A 241 -16.49 -37.56 -13.66
CA GLU A 241 -16.23 -38.19 -14.96
C GLU A 241 -15.59 -39.57 -14.84
N SER A 242 -14.89 -39.90 -13.74
CA SER A 242 -14.34 -41.25 -13.53
C SER A 242 -15.33 -42.24 -12.91
N MET A 243 -16.56 -41.79 -12.61
CA MET A 243 -17.64 -42.62 -12.04
C MET A 243 -18.85 -42.75 -12.99
N ALA A 244 -18.74 -42.27 -14.23
CA ALA A 244 -19.72 -42.43 -15.31
C ALA A 244 -19.14 -43.36 -16.40
#